data_AF-A0A7V9PBM3-F1
#
_entry.id   AF-A0A7V9PBM3-F1
#
_cell.length_a   1.000
_cell.length_b   1.000
_cell.length_c   1.000
_cell.angle_alpha   90.00
_cell.angle_beta   90.00
_cell.angle_gamma   90.00
#
_symmetry.space_group_name_H-M   'P 1'
#
loop_
_entity.id
_entity.type
_entity.pdbx_description
1 polymer ?
#
loop_
_entity_poly.entity_id
_entity_poly.type
_entity_poly.pdbx_seq_one_letter_code
_entity_poly.pdbx_strand_id
1 'polypeptide(L)'
;MLPETERENLKTADIDRISTLEAARLINDEDKLVAFAVERVLPEIAACADKIVERLKNGGRLFYIGTGTSGRLGVLDASEIPPTFGVSADLIQGVIAGGYDALYKA
;
A
#
# COMPACT_ATOMS: atom_id res chain seq x y z
N MET A 1 23.25 0.34 -11.72
CA MET A 1 21.94 0.14 -12.38
C MET A 1 20.89 0.74 -11.47
N LEU A 2 19.94 1.53 -11.98
CA LEU A 2 18.88 2.12 -11.15
C LEU A 2 17.90 1.01 -10.68
N PRO A 3 17.38 1.10 -9.42
CA PRO A 3 16.25 0.30 -8.96
C PRO A 3 15.06 0.45 -9.91
N GLU A 4 14.21 -0.57 -10.02
CA GLU A 4 13.05 -0.52 -10.91
C GLU A 4 12.14 0.68 -10.64
N THR A 5 11.95 1.04 -9.36
CA THR A 5 11.12 2.18 -8.93
C THR A 5 11.67 3.54 -9.34
N GLU A 6 12.95 3.62 -9.70
CA GLU A 6 13.64 4.84 -10.13
C GLU A 6 13.89 4.88 -11.65
N ARG A 7 13.36 3.91 -12.40
CA ARG A 7 13.47 3.88 -13.87
C ARG A 7 12.36 4.66 -14.52
N GLU A 8 12.67 5.28 -15.65
CA GLU A 8 11.68 5.94 -16.49
C GLU A 8 10.79 4.92 -17.19
N ASN A 9 9.49 5.22 -17.26
CA ASN A 9 8.57 4.51 -18.13
C ASN A 9 8.55 5.17 -19.51
N LEU A 10 9.09 4.50 -20.52
CA LEU A 10 9.16 5.01 -21.89
C LEU A 10 7.79 5.30 -22.52
N LYS A 11 6.71 4.67 -22.03
CA LYS A 11 5.34 4.96 -22.51
C LYS A 11 4.86 6.35 -22.12
N THR A 12 5.45 6.94 -21.08
CA THR A 12 5.09 8.26 -20.54
C THR A 12 6.15 9.32 -20.81
N ALA A 13 7.07 9.08 -21.76
CA ALA A 13 8.18 10.00 -22.05
C ALA A 13 7.71 11.41 -22.46
N ASP A 14 6.56 11.52 -23.12
CA ASP A 14 5.95 12.79 -23.58
C ASP A 14 4.67 13.15 -22.79
N ILE A 15 4.51 12.65 -21.55
CA ILE A 15 3.26 12.81 -20.78
C ILE A 15 2.87 14.27 -20.52
N ASP A 16 3.84 15.19 -20.52
CA ASP A 16 3.67 16.64 -20.35
C ASP A 16 3.21 17.36 -21.63
N ARG A 17 3.21 16.68 -22.78
CA ARG A 17 2.92 17.26 -24.11
C ARG A 17 1.61 16.78 -24.74
N ILE A 18 0.96 15.80 -24.12
CA ILE A 18 -0.27 15.17 -24.60
C ILE A 18 -1.51 15.75 -23.93
N SER A 19 -2.70 15.42 -24.45
CA SER A 19 -3.95 15.85 -23.83
C SER A 19 -4.17 15.20 -22.46
N THR A 20 -4.96 15.85 -21.61
CA THR A 20 -5.35 15.28 -20.30
C THR A 20 -6.02 13.92 -20.41
N LEU A 21 -6.81 13.69 -21.47
CA LEU A 21 -7.46 12.40 -21.70
C LEU A 21 -6.44 11.32 -22.05
N GLU A 22 -5.42 11.63 -22.86
CA GLU A 22 -4.35 10.68 -23.17
C GLU A 22 -3.48 10.38 -21.94
N ALA A 23 -3.13 11.39 -21.14
CA ALA A 23 -2.41 11.18 -19.89
C ALA A 23 -3.19 10.27 -18.93
N ALA A 24 -4.50 10.52 -18.74
CA ALA A 24 -5.34 9.67 -17.92
C ALA A 24 -5.45 8.23 -18.44
N ARG A 25 -5.47 8.04 -19.77
CA ARG A 25 -5.44 6.69 -20.38
C ARG A 25 -4.13 5.98 -20.10
N LEU A 26 -2.99 6.65 -20.23
CA LEU A 26 -1.68 6.06 -19.93
C LEU A 26 -1.57 5.65 -18.46
N ILE A 27 -2.01 6.50 -17.53
CA ILE A 27 -2.03 6.17 -16.09
C ILE A 27 -2.90 4.94 -15.84
N ASN A 28 -4.13 4.93 -16.36
CA ASN A 28 -5.05 3.80 -16.19
C ASN A 28 -4.55 2.51 -16.86
N ASP A 29 -3.79 2.60 -17.95
CA ASP A 29 -3.19 1.44 -18.59
C ASP A 29 -2.07 0.83 -17.73
N GLU A 30 -1.31 1.64 -17.01
CA GLU A 30 -0.34 1.17 -16.01
C GLU A 30 -1.03 0.61 -14.75
N ASP A 31 -2.11 1.24 -14.29
CA ASP A 31 -2.88 0.77 -13.11
C ASP A 31 -3.41 -0.66 -13.29
N LYS A 32 -3.83 -1.02 -14.51
CA LYS A 32 -4.28 -2.39 -14.83
C LYS A 32 -3.20 -3.44 -14.55
N LEU A 33 -1.91 -3.07 -14.65
CA LEU A 33 -0.80 -3.99 -14.43
C LEU A 33 -0.65 -4.38 -12.96
N VAL A 34 -1.16 -3.56 -12.03
CA VAL A 34 -1.06 -3.80 -10.59
C VAL A 34 -1.75 -5.10 -10.21
N ALA A 35 -2.95 -5.36 -10.75
CA ALA A 35 -3.69 -6.60 -10.46
C ALA A 35 -2.90 -7.85 -10.89
N PHE A 36 -2.28 -7.82 -12.08
CA PHE A 36 -1.44 -8.92 -12.57
C PHE A 36 -0.14 -9.07 -11.76
N ALA A 37 0.40 -7.99 -11.22
CA ALA A 37 1.57 -8.06 -10.34
C ALA A 37 1.20 -8.72 -9.00
N VAL A 38 0.05 -8.36 -8.42
CA VAL A 38 -0.48 -8.97 -7.20
C VAL A 38 -0.79 -10.46 -7.41
N GLU A 39 -1.37 -10.83 -8.55
CA GLU A 39 -1.67 -12.22 -8.90
C GLU A 39 -0.44 -13.13 -8.78
N ARG A 40 0.73 -12.64 -9.20
CA ARG A 40 1.99 -13.39 -9.17
C ARG A 40 2.51 -13.68 -7.77
N VAL A 41 2.06 -12.94 -6.76
CA VAL A 41 2.53 -13.05 -5.36
C VAL A 41 1.44 -13.51 -4.39
N LEU A 42 0.32 -14.04 -4.92
CA LEU A 42 -0.76 -14.59 -4.10
C LEU A 42 -0.29 -15.70 -3.14
N PRO A 43 0.61 -16.63 -3.50
CA PRO A 43 1.12 -17.63 -2.56
C PRO A 43 1.78 -17.01 -1.32
N GLU A 44 2.56 -15.94 -1.51
CA GLU A 44 3.24 -15.22 -0.44
C GLU A 44 2.27 -14.41 0.42
N ILE A 45 1.28 -13.76 -0.19
CA ILE A 45 0.20 -13.06 0.52
C ILE A 45 -0.58 -14.05 1.39
N ALA A 46 -0.95 -15.20 0.85
CA ALA A 46 -1.67 -16.25 1.59
C ALA A 46 -0.84 -16.76 2.78
N ALA A 47 0.43 -17.10 2.54
CA ALA A 47 1.34 -17.55 3.61
C ALA A 47 1.57 -16.47 4.69
N CYS A 48 1.56 -15.19 4.32
CA CYS A 48 1.63 -14.08 5.27
C CYS A 48 0.35 -13.99 6.12
N ALA A 49 -0.82 -14.03 5.47
CA ALA A 49 -2.12 -13.99 6.14
C ALA A 49 -2.28 -15.15 7.14
N ASP A 50 -1.91 -16.37 6.78
CA ASP A 50 -1.98 -17.54 7.66
C ASP A 50 -1.15 -17.34 8.94
N LYS A 51 0.08 -16.82 8.78
CA LYS A 51 0.95 -16.50 9.92
C LYS A 51 0.38 -15.38 10.79
N ILE A 52 -0.21 -14.35 10.19
CA ILE A 52 -0.86 -13.27 10.93
C ILE A 52 -2.01 -13.84 11.77
N VAL A 53 -2.87 -14.68 11.18
CA VAL A 53 -3.98 -15.33 11.87
C VAL A 53 -3.49 -16.15 13.07
N GLU A 54 -2.42 -16.94 12.89
CA GLU A 54 -1.82 -17.69 13.99
C GLU A 54 -1.36 -16.78 15.14
N ARG A 55 -0.70 -15.66 14.82
CA ARG A 55 -0.22 -14.71 15.84
C ARG A 55 -1.36 -14.02 16.57
N LEU A 56 -2.38 -13.56 15.84
CA LEU A 56 -3.54 -12.89 16.43
C LEU A 56 -4.34 -13.83 17.35
N LYS A 57 -4.54 -15.10 16.96
CA LYS A 57 -5.19 -16.12 17.80
C LYS A 57 -4.46 -16.37 19.12
N ASN A 58 -3.13 -16.19 19.12
CA ASN A 58 -2.29 -16.33 20.30
C ASN A 58 -2.14 -15.02 21.10
N GLY A 59 -3.04 -14.04 20.90
CA GLY A 59 -3.02 -12.75 21.61
C GLY A 59 -1.99 -11.75 21.09
N GLY A 60 -1.42 -12.01 19.91
CA GLY A 60 -0.52 -11.08 19.22
C GLY A 60 -1.24 -9.87 18.63
N ARG A 61 -0.44 -8.96 18.07
CA ARG A 61 -0.89 -7.74 17.38
C ARG A 61 -0.18 -7.61 16.03
N LEU A 62 -0.80 -6.90 15.09
CA LEU A 62 -0.20 -6.56 13.80
C LEU A 62 0.23 -5.10 13.77
N PHE A 63 1.43 -4.84 13.26
CA PHE A 63 1.96 -3.49 13.09
C PHE A 63 2.37 -3.27 11.63
N TYR A 64 1.78 -2.26 10.98
CA TYR A 64 2.29 -1.73 9.71
C TYR A 64 3.24 -0.59 10.01
N ILE A 65 4.43 -0.59 9.41
CA ILE A 65 5.46 0.42 9.68
C ILE A 65 5.94 1.00 8.35
N GLY A 66 5.91 2.32 8.20
CA GLY A 66 6.32 2.96 6.95
C GLY A 66 6.56 4.46 7.06
N THR A 67 7.00 5.05 5.95
CA THR A 67 7.16 6.50 5.78
C THR A 67 6.36 6.96 4.56
N GLY A 68 6.03 8.25 4.49
CA GLY A 68 5.29 8.83 3.37
C GLY A 68 4.01 8.06 3.02
N THR A 69 3.80 7.78 1.73
CA THR A 69 2.62 7.07 1.23
C THR A 69 2.46 5.68 1.85
N SER A 70 3.54 4.89 1.98
CA SER A 70 3.48 3.55 2.57
C SER A 70 3.04 3.60 4.04
N GLY A 71 3.55 4.56 4.81
CA GLY A 71 3.11 4.77 6.19
C GLY A 71 1.64 5.19 6.29
N ARG A 72 1.19 6.09 5.40
CA ARG A 72 -0.22 6.53 5.34
C ARG A 72 -1.17 5.39 4.99
N LEU A 73 -0.81 4.51 4.05
CA LEU A 73 -1.60 3.32 3.70
C LEU A 73 -1.72 2.35 4.89
N GLY A 74 -0.64 2.14 5.66
CA GLY A 74 -0.69 1.33 6.87
C GLY A 74 -1.59 1.91 7.96
N VAL A 75 -1.60 3.23 8.12
CA VAL A 75 -2.53 3.90 9.05
C VAL A 75 -3.97 3.82 8.55
N LEU A 76 -4.19 3.97 7.24
CA LEU A 76 -5.52 3.83 6.62
C LEU A 76 -6.11 2.44 6.91
N ASP A 77 -5.40 1.37 6.54
CA ASP A 77 -5.88 -0.02 6.74
C ASP A 77 -6.19 -0.27 8.23
N ALA A 78 -5.25 0.06 9.13
CA ALA A 78 -5.44 -0.13 10.57
C ALA A 78 -6.66 0.63 11.12
N SER A 79 -6.97 1.82 10.60
CA SER A 79 -8.11 2.64 11.05
C SER A 79 -9.47 2.05 10.67
N GLU A 80 -9.54 1.24 9.62
CA GLU A 80 -10.76 0.61 9.14
C GLU A 80 -11.10 -0.69 9.90
N ILE A 81 -10.13 -1.29 10.59
CA ILE A 81 -10.29 -2.58 11.27
C ILE A 81 -11.33 -2.53 12.41
N PRO A 82 -11.28 -1.59 13.37
CA PRO A 82 -12.27 -1.55 14.46
C PRO A 82 -13.73 -1.40 13.99
N PRO A 83 -14.08 -0.43 13.11
CA PRO A 83 -15.47 -0.28 12.68
C PRO A 83 -15.93 -1.41 11.75
N THR A 84 -15.03 -2.05 11.00
CA THR A 84 -15.40 -3.13 10.06
C THR A 84 -15.61 -4.47 10.78
N PHE A 85 -14.74 -4.79 11.74
CA PHE A 85 -14.70 -6.13 12.37
C PHE A 85 -15.09 -6.14 13.85
N GLY A 86 -15.36 -4.98 14.48
CA GLY A 86 -15.79 -4.90 15.87
C GLY A 86 -14.70 -5.30 16.88
N VAL A 87 -13.43 -5.10 16.54
CA VAL A 87 -12.27 -5.45 17.36
C VAL A 87 -11.59 -4.22 17.98
N SER A 88 -10.70 -4.43 18.94
CA SER A 88 -9.92 -3.35 19.56
C SER A 88 -9.02 -2.63 18.55
N ALA A 89 -8.92 -1.30 18.67
CA ALA A 89 -7.95 -0.48 17.93
C ALA A 89 -6.48 -0.84 18.24
N ASP A 90 -6.22 -1.56 19.34
CA ASP A 90 -4.87 -2.03 19.66
C ASP A 90 -4.46 -3.27 18.85
N LEU A 91 -5.41 -3.99 18.23
CA LEU A 91 -5.14 -5.26 17.55
C LEU A 91 -4.27 -5.09 16.30
N ILE A 92 -4.54 -4.05 15.52
CA ILE A 92 -3.83 -3.71 14.28
C ILE A 92 -3.49 -2.22 14.31
N GLN A 93 -2.22 -1.87 14.17
CA GLN A 93 -1.73 -0.50 14.34
C GLN A 93 -0.84 -0.06 13.16
N GLY A 94 -1.07 1.16 12.66
CA GLY A 94 -0.19 1.82 11.70
C GLY A 94 0.82 2.74 12.41
N VAL A 95 2.10 2.58 12.12
CA VAL A 95 3.21 3.37 12.64
C VAL A 95 3.87 4.11 11.47
N ILE A 96 3.78 5.44 11.50
CA ILE A 96 4.32 6.32 10.46
C ILE A 96 5.55 7.09 10.97
N ALA A 97 6.63 7.07 10.19
CA ALA A 97 7.82 7.86 10.45
C ALA A 97 7.48 9.36 10.45
N GLY A 98 7.97 10.09 11.46
CA GLY A 98 7.60 11.48 11.71
C GLY A 98 6.34 11.66 12.59
N GLY A 99 5.70 10.57 13.02
CA GLY A 99 4.51 10.60 13.88
C GLY A 99 3.25 11.00 13.11
N TYR A 100 2.10 11.08 13.80
CA TYR A 100 0.80 11.33 13.17
C TYR A 100 0.70 12.67 12.42
N ASP A 101 1.55 13.65 12.76
CA ASP A 101 1.67 14.90 11.98
C ASP A 101 2.11 14.66 10.53
N ALA A 102 2.89 13.60 10.27
CA ALA A 102 3.29 13.21 8.93
C ALA A 102 2.12 12.73 8.05
N LEU A 103 0.92 12.50 8.61
CA LEU A 103 -0.26 12.20 7.82
C LEU A 103 -0.67 13.36 6.91
N TYR A 104 -0.45 14.62 7.33
CA TYR A 104 -0.99 15.80 6.65
C TYR A 104 0.00 16.97 6.46
N LYS A 105 1.17 16.96 7.11
CA LYS A 105 2.19 18.03 7.00
C LYS A 105 3.38 17.67 6.09
N ALA A 106 3.13 16.89 5.03
CA ALA A 106 4.18 16.36 4.14
C ALA A 106 5.07 17.46 3.53
#